data_AF-A0A0F9WF25-F1
#
_entry.id   AF-A0A0F9WF25-F1
#
_cell.length_a   1.000
_cell.length_b   1.000
_cell.length_c   1.000
_cell.angle_alpha   90.00
_cell.angle_beta   90.00
_cell.angle_gamma   90.00
#
_symmetry.space_group_name_H-M   'P 1'
#
loop_
_entity.id
_entity.type
_entity.pdbx_description
1 polymer ?
#
loop_
_entity_poly.entity_id
_entity_poly.type
_entity_poly.pdbx_seq_one_letter_code
_entity_poly.pdbx_strand_id
1 'polypeptide(L)' 'MKFKQEARYWNTNGKGICIMASITEDIDWAVYIGADDGWSEEQLMKWTIDFGAELLEKDARHFFPDIKLPYRR' A
#
# COMPACT_ATOMS: atom_id res chain seq x y z
N MET A 1 -5.56 17.61 2.32
CA MET A 1 -4.30 16.88 2.14
C MET A 1 -4.44 16.05 0.88
N LYS A 2 -3.57 16.28 -0.12
CA LYS A 2 -3.59 15.47 -1.36
C LYS A 2 -2.71 14.25 -1.14
N PHE A 3 -3.29 13.08 -1.36
CA PHE A 3 -2.56 11.82 -1.33
C PHE A 3 -2.44 11.28 -2.74
N LYS A 4 -1.22 10.92 -3.14
CA LYS A 4 -1.02 10.06 -4.30
C LYS A 4 -0.92 8.63 -3.79
N GLN A 5 -1.68 7.73 -4.41
CA GLN A 5 -1.74 6.32 -4.04
C GLN A 5 -1.24 5.47 -5.19
N GLU A 6 -0.41 4.48 -4.88
CA GLU A 6 0.06 3.48 -5.83
C GLU A 6 -0.10 2.09 -5.21
N ALA A 7 -0.85 1.22 -5.88
CA ALA A 7 -1.11 -0.12 -5.39
C ALA A 7 -0.39 -1.19 -6.22
N ARG A 8 -0.16 -2.34 -5.58
CA ARG A 8 0.12 -3.62 -6.20
C ARG A 8 -0.90 -4.62 -5.67
N TYR A 9 -1.45 -5.44 -6.55
CA TYR A 9 -2.49 -6.40 -6.20
C TYR A 9 -2.16 -7.79 -6.74
N TRP A 10 -2.52 -8.81 -5.96
CA TRP A 10 -2.45 -10.20 -6.36
C TRP A 10 -3.71 -10.94 -5.90
N ASN A 11 -4.21 -11.85 -6.72
CA ASN A 11 -5.10 -12.90 -6.27
C ASN A 11 -4.28 -14.14 -5.90
N THR A 12 -4.38 -14.56 -4.64
CA THR A 12 -3.71 -15.74 -4.10
C THR A 12 -4.76 -16.79 -3.76
N ASN A 13 -5.10 -17.64 -4.74
CA ASN A 13 -6.09 -18.72 -4.60
C ASN A 13 -7.45 -18.24 -4.06
N GLY A 14 -7.97 -17.15 -4.59
CA GLY A 14 -9.24 -16.57 -4.16
C GLY A 14 -9.15 -15.57 -3.00
N LYS A 15 -7.97 -15.37 -2.41
CA LYS A 15 -7.72 -14.28 -1.45
C LYS A 15 -7.05 -13.11 -2.14
N GLY A 16 -7.57 -11.90 -1.96
CA GLY A 16 -6.91 -10.69 -2.46
C GLY A 16 -5.77 -10.29 -1.53
N ILE A 17 -4.64 -9.88 -2.09
CA ILE A 17 -3.51 -9.27 -1.37
C ILE A 17 -3.23 -7.91 -2.01
N CYS A 18 -3.18 -6.86 -1.20
CA CYS A 18 -2.87 -5.51 -1.66
C CYS A 18 -1.68 -4.98 -0.88
N ILE A 19 -0.77 -4.35 -1.61
CA ILE A 19 0.30 -3.54 -1.06
C ILE A 19 0.09 -2.12 -1.59
N MET A 20 -0.13 -1.16 -0.70
CA MET A 20 -0.53 0.21 -1.03
C MET A 20 0.50 1.21 -0.51
N ALA A 21 1.09 2.00 -1.42
CA ALA A 21 1.86 3.18 -1.07
C ALA A 21 0.93 4.41 -0.92
N SER A 22 1.12 5.17 0.16
CA SER A 22 0.44 6.43 0.44
C SER A 22 1.47 7.56 0.49
N ILE A 23 1.44 8.46 -0.48
CA ILE A 23 2.36 9.60 -0.59
C ILE A 23 1.64 10.86 -0.11
N THR A 24 2.20 11.52 0.90
CA THR A 24 1.67 12.77 1.47
C THR A 24 2.30 13.96 0.76
N GLU A 25 1.54 14.64 -0.11
CA GLU A 25 1.93 15.94 -0.69
C GLU A 25 3.36 16.00 -1.28
N ASP A 26 3.87 14.88 -1.80
CA ASP A 26 5.25 14.72 -2.28
C ASP A 26 6.35 15.02 -1.22
N ILE A 27 6.00 14.96 0.06
CA ILE A 27 6.89 15.19 1.21
C ILE A 27 7.41 13.87 1.77
N ASP A 28 6.49 12.96 2.07
CA ASP A 28 6.77 11.67 2.68
C ASP A 28 5.87 10.57 2.12
N TRP A 29 6.15 9.32 2.49
CA TRP A 29 5.32 8.20 2.10
C TRP A 29 5.41 7.02 3.07
N ALA A 30 4.35 6.24 3.14
CA ALA A 30 4.30 4.97 3.87
C ALA A 30 3.72 3.87 2.96
N VAL A 31 3.88 2.61 3.36
CA VAL A 31 3.34 1.45 2.62
C VAL A 31 2.62 0.53 3.58
N TYR A 32 1.43 0.09 3.17
CA TYR A 32 0.57 -0.80 3.95
C TYR A 32 0.32 -2.09 3.17
N ILE A 33 0.21 -3.21 3.88
CA ILE A 33 -0.23 -4.50 3.32
C ILE A 33 -1.57 -4.91 3.94
N GLY A 34 -2.48 -5.37 3.08
CA GLY A 34 -3.79 -5.87 3.46
C GLY A 34 -4.15 -7.13 2.68
N ALA A 35 -5.09 -7.89 3.22
CA ALA A 35 -5.62 -9.09 2.60
C ALA A 35 -7.13 -9.16 2.78
N ASP A 36 -7.83 -9.79 1.83
CA ASP A 36 -9.26 -10.04 1.90
C ASP A 36 -9.65 -11.47 1.51
N ASP A 37 -10.94 -11.73 1.69
CA ASP A 37 -11.61 -12.96 1.27
C ASP A 37 -12.86 -12.67 0.42
N GLY A 38 -12.64 -12.28 -0.84
CA GLY A 38 -13.70 -12.10 -1.83
C GLY A 38 -14.16 -10.66 -2.04
N TRP A 39 -13.38 -9.67 -1.60
CA TRP A 39 -13.61 -8.27 -1.93
C TRP A 39 -13.16 -7.93 -3.34
N SER A 40 -13.68 -6.82 -3.88
CA SER A 40 -13.11 -6.22 -5.08
C SER A 40 -11.75 -5.60 -4.79
N GLU A 41 -10.93 -5.42 -5.83
CA GLU A 41 -9.63 -4.74 -5.72
C GLU A 41 -9.77 -3.33 -5.11
N GLU A 42 -10.80 -2.57 -5.50
CA GLU A 42 -11.08 -1.25 -4.96
C GLU A 42 -11.40 -1.27 -3.45
N GLN A 43 -12.22 -2.24 -3.02
CA GLN A 43 -12.56 -2.41 -1.61
C GLN A 43 -11.32 -2.77 -0.79
N LEU A 44 -10.50 -3.72 -1.27
CA LEU A 44 -9.27 -4.10 -0.60
C LEU A 44 -8.28 -2.93 -0.54
N MET A 45 -8.11 -2.17 -1.62
CA MET A 45 -7.23 -0.99 -1.67
C MET A 45 -7.62 0.04 -0.61
N LYS A 46 -8.92 0.36 -0.52
CA LYS A 46 -9.44 1.30 0.48
C LYS A 46 -9.26 0.76 1.90
N TRP A 47 -9.55 -0.51 2.12
CA TRP A 47 -9.37 -1.11 3.44
C TRP A 47 -7.89 -1.14 3.86
N THR A 48 -6.98 -1.41 2.93
CA THR A 48 -5.54 -1.54 3.18
C THR A 48 -4.93 -0.22 3.65
N ILE A 49 -5.37 0.93 3.12
CA ILE A 49 -4.83 2.22 3.57
C ILE A 49 -5.32 2.63 4.95
N ASP A 50 -6.55 2.23 5.31
CA ASP A 50 -7.17 2.60 6.59
C ASP A 50 -6.76 1.64 7.73
N PHE A 51 -6.55 0.35 7.41
CA PHE A 51 -6.42 -0.71 8.41
C PHE A 51 -5.29 -1.71 8.13
N GLY A 52 -4.57 -1.58 7.01
CA GLY A 52 -3.48 -2.46 6.65
C GLY A 52 -2.29 -2.34 7.61
N ALA A 53 -1.46 -3.38 7.63
CA ALA A 53 -0.22 -3.36 8.42
C ALA A 53 0.82 -2.51 7.69
N GLU A 54 1.38 -1.51 8.36
CA GLU A 54 2.47 -0.73 7.80
C GLU A 54 3.74 -1.58 7.66
N LEU A 55 4.39 -1.49 6.50
CA LEU A 55 5.63 -2.21 6.22
C LEU A 55 6.85 -1.51 6.82
N LEU A 56 7.96 -2.23 6.92
CA LEU A 56 9.25 -1.60 7.20
C LEU A 56 9.78 -0.94 5.93
N GLU A 57 10.56 0.12 6.07
CA GLU A 57 11.14 0.87 4.94
C GLU A 57 11.84 -0.04 3.92
N LYS A 58 12.60 -1.04 4.38
CA LYS A 58 13.30 -1.99 3.49
C LYS A 58 12.34 -2.75 2.58
N ASP A 59 11.17 -3.13 3.09
CA ASP A 59 10.18 -3.93 2.38
C ASP A 59 9.32 -3.00 1.50
N ALA A 60 8.99 -1.81 2.00
CA ALA A 60 8.37 -0.75 1.21
C ALA A 60 9.19 -0.40 -0.04
N ARG A 61 10.52 -0.22 0.10
CA ARG A 61 11.44 0.05 -1.00
C ARG A 61 11.59 -1.13 -1.96
N HIS A 62 11.38 -2.36 -1.51
CA HIS A 62 11.35 -3.52 -2.40
C HIS A 62 10.16 -3.44 -3.38
N PHE A 63 8.97 -3.07 -2.88
CA PHE A 63 7.76 -2.99 -3.71
C PHE A 63 7.66 -1.70 -4.53
N PHE A 64 8.20 -0.58 -4.02
CA PHE A 64 8.16 0.71 -4.69
C PHE A 64 9.57 1.35 -4.73
N PRO A 65 10.50 0.77 -5.53
CA PRO A 65 11.89 1.22 -5.57
C PRO A 65 12.06 2.64 -6.16
N ASP A 66 11.08 3.11 -6.92
CA ASP A 66 11.14 4.39 -7.64
C ASP A 66 10.70 5.59 -6.80
N ILE A 67 10.05 5.36 -5.64
CA ILE A 67 9.69 6.45 -4.73
C ILE A 67 10.93 6.86 -3.93
N LYS A 68 11.47 8.05 -4.25
CA LYS A 68 12.70 8.59 -3.64
C LYS A 68 12.45 9.51 -2.45
N LEU A 69 11.21 9.61 -1.99
CA LEU A 69 10.82 10.44 -0.85
C LEU A 69 11.28 9.83 0.49
N PRO A 70 11.43 10.66 1.55
CA PRO A 70 11.58 10.20 2.93
C PRO A 70 10.47 9.22 3.33
N TYR A 71 10.85 8.07 3.90
CA TYR A 71 9.88 7.10 4.39
C TYR A 71 9.31 7.56 5.74
N ARG A 72 7.99 7.53 5.87
CA ARG A 72 7.23 7.83 7.08
C ARG A 72 6.96 6.54 7.82
N ARG A 73 7.21 6.54 9.12
CA ARG A 73 6.94 5.44 10.04
C ARG A 73 6.00 5.88 11.16
#